data_AF-A0A521CWR4-F1
#
_entry.id   AF-A0A521CWR4-F1
#
_cell.length_a   1.000
_cell.length_b   1.000
_cell.length_c   1.000
_cell.angle_alpha   90.00
_cell.angle_beta   90.00
_cell.angle_gamma   90.00
#
_symmetry.space_group_name_H-M   'P 1'
#
loop_
_entity.id
_entity.type
_entity.pdbx_description
1 polymer ?
#
loop_
_entity_poly.entity_id
_entity_poly.type
_entity_poly.pdbx_seq_one_letter_code
_entity_poly.pdbx_strand_id
1 'polypeptide(L)' 'MGAPAASQAAIKRALDAAQSCGLTVTGFTVSKDGTIQVETAAAPVDSSRDNVQPLRPKQWAKR' A
#
# COMPACT_ATOMS: atom_id res chain seq x y z
N MET A 1 -30.27 -1.18 15.55
CA MET A 1 -28.97 -1.64 16.05
C MET A 1 -27.88 -0.90 15.28
N GLY A 2 -27.09 -0.05 15.93
CA GLY A 2 -25.90 0.55 15.32
C GLY A 2 -24.71 -0.41 15.46
N ALA A 3 -23.85 -0.47 14.45
CA ALA A 3 -22.67 -1.33 14.50
C ALA A 3 -21.80 -0.97 15.72
N PRO A 4 -21.22 -1.95 16.42
CA PRO A 4 -20.39 -1.69 17.59
C PRO A 4 -19.15 -0.89 17.17
N ALA A 5 -18.84 0.17 17.91
CA ALA A 5 -17.59 0.90 17.72
C ALA A 5 -16.40 -0.07 17.84
N ALA A 6 -15.41 0.07 16.96
CA ALA A 6 -14.23 -0.79 16.98
C ALA A 6 -13.54 -0.70 18.35
N SER A 7 -13.36 -1.83 19.01
CA SER A 7 -12.70 -1.88 20.31
C SER A 7 -11.21 -1.58 20.17
N GLN A 8 -10.59 -1.02 21.22
CA GLN A 8 -9.16 -0.76 21.24
C GLN A 8 -8.32 -2.02 20.94
N ALA A 9 -8.81 -3.20 21.34
CA ALA A 9 -8.17 -4.48 21.04
C ALA A 9 -8.22 -4.82 19.54
N ALA A 10 -9.32 -4.51 18.85
CA ALA A 10 -9.44 -4.73 17.41
C ALA A 10 -8.50 -3.80 16.62
N ILE A 11 -8.37 -2.53 17.06
CA ILE A 11 -7.44 -1.57 16.45
C ILE A 11 -5.99 -2.06 16.59
N LYS A 12 -5.59 -2.49 17.79
CA LYS A 12 -4.24 -3.03 18.02
C LYS A 12 -3.94 -4.24 17.14
N ARG A 13 -4.87 -5.21 17.05
CA ARG A 13 -4.71 -6.38 16.19
C ARG A 13 -4.56 -6.03 14.71
N ALA A 14 -5.30 -5.04 14.23
CA ALA A 14 -5.19 -4.59 12.84
C ALA A 14 -3.83 -3.93 12.56
N LEU A 15 -3.32 -3.12 13.51
CA LEU A 15 -2.00 -2.51 13.41
C LEU A 15 -0.87 -3.56 13.45
N ASP A 16 -0.96 -4.51 14.39
CA ASP A 16 0.02 -5.60 14.53
C ASP A 16 0.05 -6.47 13.26
N ALA A 17 -1.12 -6.76 12.69
CA ALA A 17 -1.22 -7.50 11.42
C ALA A 17 -0.55 -6.74 10.27
N ALA A 18 -0.79 -5.43 10.14
CA ALA A 18 -0.16 -4.61 9.11
C ALA A 18 1.38 -4.58 9.25
N GLN A 19 1.88 -4.46 10.48
CA GLN A 19 3.32 -4.52 10.77
C GLN A 19 3.91 -5.92 10.48
N SER A 20 3.17 -6.99 10.80
CA SER A 20 3.60 -8.36 10.50
C SER A 20 3.72 -8.65 9.00
N CYS A 21 2.95 -7.94 8.18
CA CYS A 21 3.06 -7.97 6.72
C CYS A 21 4.24 -7.15 6.18
N GLY A 22 5.04 -6.51 7.05
CA GLY A 22 6.16 -5.67 6.66
C GLY A 22 5.74 -4.30 6.11
N LEU A 23 4.49 -3.88 6.34
CA LEU A 23 3.99 -2.58 5.91
C LEU A 23 4.27 -1.53 6.99
N THR A 24 4.88 -0.42 6.60
CA THR A 24 5.08 0.73 7.50
C THR A 24 3.74 1.45 7.67
N VAL A 25 3.15 1.37 8.85
CA VAL A 25 1.87 2.04 9.16
C VAL A 25 2.10 3.53 9.42
N THR A 26 1.34 4.39 8.76
CA THR A 26 1.37 5.85 8.93
C THR A 26 0.19 6.38 9.74
N GLY A 27 -0.93 5.68 9.72
CA GLY A 27 -2.13 6.09 10.44
C GLY A 27 -3.22 5.02 10.41
N PHE A 28 -4.32 5.27 11.12
CA PHE A 28 -5.51 4.45 11.05
C PHE A 28 -6.77 5.30 11.24
N THR A 29 -7.83 4.92 10.56
CA THR A 29 -9.14 5.56 10.63
C THR A 29 -10.19 4.53 11.02
N VAL A 30 -11.06 4.88 11.96
CA VAL A 30 -12.18 4.04 12.39
C VAL A 30 -13.47 4.67 11.90
N SER A 31 -14.15 3.96 11.02
CA SER A 31 -15.45 4.37 10.50
C SER A 31 -16.57 4.07 11.50
N LYS A 32 -17.69 4.79 11.37
CA LYS A 32 -18.85 4.71 12.29
C LYS A 32 -19.51 3.31 12.33
N ASP A 33 -19.25 2.51 11.30
CA ASP A 33 -19.67 1.12 11.14
C ASP A 33 -18.73 0.12 11.86
N GLY A 34 -17.64 0.59 12.47
CA GLY A 34 -16.63 -0.25 13.12
C GLY A 34 -15.53 -0.74 12.17
N THR A 35 -15.53 -0.30 10.90
CA THR A 35 -14.47 -0.63 9.95
C THR A 35 -13.17 0.10 10.31
N ILE A 36 -12.05 -0.64 10.36
CA ILE A 36 -10.72 -0.11 10.66
C ILE A 36 -9.93 -0.08 9.36
N GLN A 37 -9.63 1.12 8.86
CA GLN A 37 -8.73 1.32 7.73
C GLN A 37 -7.34 1.67 8.26
N VAL A 38 -6.33 0.91 7.84
CA VAL A 38 -4.93 1.18 8.19
C VAL A 38 -4.27 1.84 6.99
N GLU A 39 -3.79 3.06 7.18
CA GLU A 39 -3.00 3.77 6.19
C GLU A 39 -1.54 3.35 6.34
N THR A 40 -0.97 2.89 5.25
CA THR A 40 0.44 2.48 5.19
C THR A 40 1.21 3.45 4.31
N ALA A 41 2.47 3.74 4.67
CA ALA A 41 3.41 4.42 3.80
C ALA A 41 3.60 3.56 2.56
N ALA A 42 2.90 3.90 1.49
CA ALA A 42 3.12 3.33 0.18
C ALA A 42 4.49 3.79 -0.30
N ALA A 43 5.53 2.99 -0.03
CA ALA A 43 6.64 2.96 -0.97
C ALA A 43 6.05 2.44 -2.29
N PRO A 44 6.18 3.15 -3.42
CA PRO A 44 5.72 2.65 -4.70
C PRO A 44 6.46 1.33 -4.98
N VAL A 45 5.78 0.20 -4.78
CA VAL A 45 6.29 -1.14 -5.10
C VAL A 45 6.51 -1.29 -6.60
N ASP A 46 5.70 -0.57 -7.39
CA ASP A 46 5.93 -0.31 -8.78
C ASP A 46 6.53 1.08 -8.92
N SER A 47 7.85 1.20 -8.78
CA SER A 47 8.54 2.28 -9.47
C SER A 47 8.20 2.13 -10.95
N SER A 48 7.50 3.11 -11.53
CA SER A 48 7.30 3.21 -12.98
C SER A 48 8.67 3.21 -13.64
N ARG A 49 9.21 2.04 -13.93
CA ARG A 49 10.33 1.89 -14.84
C ARG A 49 9.74 2.29 -16.17
N ASP A 50 9.94 3.55 -16.50
CA ASP A 50 9.91 4.03 -17.87
C ASP A 50 10.82 3.11 -18.68
N ASN A 51 10.27 2.00 -19.19
CA ASN A 51 10.91 1.13 -20.15
C ASN A 51 10.87 1.88 -21.49
N VAL A 52 11.54 3.03 -21.51
CA VAL A 52 11.68 3.87 -22.69
C VAL A 52 12.71 3.16 -23.55
N GLN A 53 12.21 2.19 -24.33
CA GLN A 53 12.93 1.83 -25.54
C GLN A 53 12.96 3.08 -26.41
N PRO A 54 14.15 3.63 -26.72
CA PRO A 54 14.21 4.75 -27.65
C PRO A 54 13.57 4.29 -28.97
N LEU A 55 12.63 5.08 -29.50
CA LEU A 55 11.99 4.90 -30.81
C LEU A 55 13.00 5.11 -31.97
N ARG A 56 14.22 4.60 -31.82
CA ARG A 56 15.26 4.68 -32.84
C ARG A 56 15.27 3.34 -33.58
N PRO A 57 15.29 3.36 -34.92
CA PRO A 57 15.46 2.15 -35.71
C PRO A 57 16.74 1.42 -35.26
N LYS A 58 16.64 0.10 -35.10
CA LYS A 58 17.78 -0.75 -34.76
C LYS A 58 18.85 -0.59 -35.85
N GLN A 59 19.97 0.04 -35.52
CA GLN A 59 21.09 0.18 -36.45
C GLN A 59 22.02 -1.03 -36.28
N TRP A 60 22.08 -1.88 -37.30
CA TRP A 60 23.09 -2.93 -37.38
C TRP A 60 24.42 -2.32 -37.84
N ALA A 61 25.53 -2.71 -37.21
CA ALA A 61 26.86 -2.29 -37.65
C ALA A 61 27.05 -2.70 -39.12
N LYS A 62 27.40 -1.73 -39.97
CA LYS A 62 27.82 -2.04 -41.35
C LYS A 62 29.15 -2.80 -41.25
N ARG A 63 29.16 -4.04 -41.75
CA ARG A 63 30.39 -4.76 -42.06
C ARG A 63 31.12 -4.07 -43.20
#